data_AF-A0A318CSE2-F1
#
_entry.id   AF-A0A318CSE2-F1
#
_cell.length_a   1.000
_cell.length_b   1.000
_cell.length_c   1.000
_cell.angle_alpha   90.00
_cell.angle_beta   90.00
_cell.angle_gamma   90.00
#
_symmetry.space_group_name_H-M   'P 1'
#
loop_
_entity.id
_entity.type
_entity.pdbx_description
1 polymer ?
#
loop_
_entity_poly.entity_id
_entity_poly.type
_entity_poly.pdbx_seq_one_letter_code
_entity_poly.pdbx_strand_id
1 'polypeptide(L)'
;MHYLRAGVVSALYYYMILYLMEKGYKKVNVGASRAFLKDGVLVFKKRRGMRLSHQNPWPMGFLIKPLRKTDGVKAFLKNNPFIYVNNDSFNGAVFVESGEAVSEDQLKKLHKDHYVPGVAKLNIYQLGERQDPIAITTEEKLQFCVK
;
A
#
# COMPACT_ATOMS: atom_id res chain seq x y z
N MET A 1 7.64 -6.50 -27.58
CA MET A 1 7.12 -7.28 -26.43
C MET A 1 8.00 -8.48 -26.02
N HIS A 2 8.80 -9.08 -26.91
CA HIS A 2 9.64 -10.25 -26.59
C HIS A 2 10.55 -10.05 -25.35
N TYR A 3 11.36 -8.98 -25.32
CA TYR A 3 12.28 -8.72 -24.21
C TYR A 3 11.59 -8.38 -22.87
N LEU A 4 10.40 -7.80 -22.92
CA LEU A 4 9.61 -7.55 -21.70
C LEU A 4 9.18 -8.86 -21.04
N ARG A 5 8.74 -9.84 -21.85
CA ARG A 5 8.42 -11.19 -21.36
C ARG A 5 9.66 -11.95 -20.90
N ALA A 6 10.82 -11.70 -21.53
CA ALA A 6 12.11 -12.22 -21.10
C ALA A 6 12.67 -11.55 -19.81
N GLY A 7 11.95 -10.57 -19.24
CA GLY A 7 12.32 -9.98 -17.96
C GLY A 7 13.37 -8.87 -18.02
N VAL A 8 13.53 -8.18 -19.17
CA VAL A 8 14.53 -7.10 -19.35
C VAL A 8 14.51 -6.04 -18.25
N VAL A 9 13.32 -5.70 -17.73
CA VAL A 9 13.18 -4.75 -16.62
C VAL A 9 13.86 -5.29 -15.36
N SER A 10 13.67 -6.58 -15.04
CA SER A 10 14.30 -7.18 -13.86
C SER A 10 15.82 -7.23 -13.99
N ALA A 11 16.33 -7.55 -15.18
CA ALA A 11 17.76 -7.53 -15.48
C ALA A 11 18.35 -6.12 -15.31
N LEU A 12 17.67 -5.09 -15.84
CA LEU A 12 18.08 -3.70 -15.69
C LEU A 12 18.23 -3.30 -14.20
N TYR A 13 17.22 -3.59 -13.38
CA TYR A 13 17.28 -3.30 -11.94
C TYR A 13 18.42 -4.06 -11.25
N TYR A 14 18.62 -5.33 -11.60
CA TYR A 14 19.67 -6.16 -11.02
C TYR A 14 21.07 -5.58 -11.30
N TYR A 15 21.40 -5.33 -12.56
CA TYR A 15 22.71 -4.79 -12.93
C TYR A 15 22.92 -3.37 -12.41
N MET A 16 21.88 -2.53 -12.37
CA MET A 16 21.96 -1.20 -11.75
C MET A 16 22.29 -1.30 -10.26
N ILE A 17 21.66 -2.22 -9.53
CA ILE A 17 21.93 -2.42 -8.09
C ILE A 17 23.36 -2.93 -7.89
N LEU A 18 23.82 -3.91 -8.68
CA LEU A 18 25.21 -4.41 -8.60
C LEU A 18 26.22 -3.28 -8.81
N TYR A 19 26.04 -2.49 -9.87
CA TYR A 19 26.92 -1.36 -10.15
C TYR A 19 26.98 -0.35 -8.98
N LEU A 20 25.84 -0.01 -8.38
CA LEU A 20 25.81 0.91 -7.25
C LEU A 20 26.43 0.30 -5.99
N MET A 21 26.27 -1.01 -5.78
CA MET A 21 26.94 -1.72 -4.69
C MET A 21 28.47 -1.71 -4.86
N GLU A 22 28.98 -1.94 -6.06
CA GLU A 22 30.42 -1.85 -6.37
C GLU A 22 30.99 -0.45 -6.11
N LYS A 23 30.17 0.60 -6.27
CA LYS A 23 30.54 1.99 -5.94
C LYS A 23 30.40 2.33 -4.45
N GLY A 24 30.02 1.38 -3.61
CA GLY A 24 29.92 1.56 -2.15
C GLY A 24 28.59 2.17 -1.67
N TYR A 25 27.57 2.29 -2.53
CA TYR A 25 26.26 2.78 -2.10
C TYR A 25 25.51 1.72 -1.28
N LYS A 26 24.90 2.15 -0.16
CA LYS A 26 24.14 1.28 0.76
C LYS A 26 22.63 1.25 0.49
N LYS A 27 22.12 2.19 -0.31
CA LYS A 27 20.70 2.36 -0.63
C LYS A 27 20.56 2.84 -2.06
N VAL A 28 19.50 2.38 -2.72
CA VAL A 28 19.16 2.78 -4.09
C VAL A 28 17.75 3.35 -4.10
N ASN A 29 17.58 4.56 -4.61
CA ASN A 29 16.27 5.13 -4.88
C ASN A 29 15.80 4.63 -6.26
N VAL A 30 14.70 3.89 -6.28
CA VAL A 30 14.12 3.25 -7.48
C VAL A 30 12.99 4.09 -8.12
N GLY A 31 12.97 5.38 -7.80
CA GLY A 31 11.95 6.33 -8.27
C GLY A 31 10.59 6.15 -7.60
N ALA A 32 9.67 7.05 -7.94
CA ALA A 32 8.32 7.07 -7.40
C ALA A 32 7.40 5.99 -8.01
N SER A 33 6.24 5.80 -7.40
CA SER A 33 5.10 5.05 -7.95
C SER A 33 3.81 5.70 -7.45
N ARG A 34 2.69 5.42 -8.11
CA ARG A 34 1.39 5.85 -7.61
C ARG A 34 1.11 5.18 -6.26
N ALA A 35 0.48 5.92 -5.35
CA ALA A 35 0.16 5.47 -4.00
C ALA A 35 -1.05 4.53 -3.95
N PHE A 36 -1.33 3.75 -4.99
CA PHE A 36 -2.40 2.75 -4.98
C PHE A 36 -1.80 1.36 -4.71
N LEU A 37 -2.33 0.64 -3.73
CA LEU A 37 -1.84 -0.66 -3.28
C LEU A 37 -2.01 -1.77 -4.33
N LYS A 38 -2.82 -1.53 -5.37
CA LYS A 38 -2.98 -2.40 -6.55
C LYS A 38 -2.23 -1.88 -7.79
N ASP A 39 -1.45 -0.81 -7.66
CA ASP A 39 -0.63 -0.28 -8.76
C ASP A 39 0.44 -1.29 -9.20
N GLY A 40 0.53 -1.56 -10.50
CA GLY A 40 1.47 -2.55 -11.02
C GLY A 40 2.94 -2.23 -10.75
N VAL A 41 3.33 -0.94 -10.74
CA VAL A 41 4.71 -0.51 -10.44
C VAL A 41 4.99 -0.68 -8.96
N LEU A 42 4.06 -0.28 -8.08
CA LEU A 42 4.21 -0.47 -6.62
C LEU A 42 4.26 -1.96 -6.26
N VAL A 43 3.37 -2.78 -6.84
CA VAL A 43 3.35 -4.24 -6.64
C VAL A 43 4.64 -4.89 -7.14
N PHE A 44 5.16 -4.46 -8.31
CA PHE A 44 6.45 -4.91 -8.81
C PHE A 44 7.57 -4.63 -7.81
N LYS A 45 7.65 -3.39 -7.29
CA LYS A 45 8.64 -2.97 -6.30
C LYS A 45 8.51 -3.75 -4.99
N LYS A 46 7.29 -3.92 -4.47
CA LYS A 46 6.98 -4.74 -3.27
C LYS A 46 7.49 -6.17 -3.44
N ARG A 47 7.19 -6.82 -4.56
CA ARG A 47 7.60 -8.22 -4.83
C ARG A 47 9.12 -8.41 -4.89
N ARG A 48 9.87 -7.34 -5.14
CA ARG A 48 11.34 -7.32 -5.17
C ARG A 48 11.96 -6.93 -3.82
N GLY A 49 11.18 -6.89 -2.74
CA GLY A 49 11.66 -6.58 -1.40
C GLY A 49 11.97 -5.10 -1.16
N MET A 50 11.53 -4.21 -2.06
CA MET A 50 11.71 -2.77 -1.91
C MET A 50 10.72 -2.23 -0.88
N ARG A 51 11.09 -1.10 -0.24
CA ARG A 51 10.29 -0.44 0.80
C ARG A 51 9.99 1.01 0.46
N LEU A 52 8.89 1.53 0.99
CA LEU A 52 8.60 2.96 0.96
C LEU A 52 9.63 3.71 1.81
N SER A 53 9.92 4.94 1.41
CA SER A 53 10.84 5.81 2.14
C SER A 53 10.33 7.25 2.12
N HIS A 54 10.50 7.97 3.23
CA HIS A 54 10.18 9.40 3.36
C HIS A 54 11.25 10.31 2.72
N GLN A 55 12.17 9.76 1.91
CA GLN A 55 13.35 10.49 1.44
C GLN A 55 13.06 11.46 0.28
N ASN A 56 11.81 11.61 -0.13
CA ASN A 56 11.45 12.56 -1.18
C ASN A 56 10.92 13.85 -0.54
N PRO A 57 11.61 15.00 -0.68
CA PRO A 57 11.20 16.26 -0.05
C PRO A 57 9.91 16.86 -0.64
N TRP A 58 9.41 16.30 -1.75
CA TRP A 58 8.19 16.73 -2.41
C TRP A 58 7.09 15.67 -2.26
N PRO A 59 6.20 15.78 -1.26
CA PRO A 59 5.05 14.91 -1.15
C PRO A 59 4.06 15.25 -2.27
N MET A 60 4.22 14.58 -3.42
CA MET A 60 3.20 14.61 -4.47
C MET A 60 2.09 13.64 -4.08
N GLY A 61 0.90 14.19 -3.82
CA GLY A 61 -0.28 13.42 -3.42
C GLY A 61 -1.56 13.97 -4.02
N PHE A 62 -2.65 13.22 -3.86
CA PHE A 62 -3.98 13.66 -4.21
C PHE A 62 -4.80 13.83 -2.94
N LEU A 63 -5.56 14.93 -2.85
CA LEU A 63 -6.60 15.06 -1.85
C LEU A 63 -7.91 14.53 -2.45
N ILE A 64 -8.50 13.52 -1.81
CA ILE A 64 -9.76 12.94 -2.25
C ILE A 64 -10.82 13.24 -1.19
N LYS A 65 -11.87 13.97 -1.58
CA LYS A 65 -13.05 14.23 -0.74
C LYS A 65 -14.29 13.76 -1.48
N PRO A 66 -14.90 12.63 -1.08
CA PRO A 66 -16.20 12.24 -1.61
C PRO A 66 -17.24 13.33 -1.34
N LEU A 67 -17.90 13.83 -2.39
CA LEU A 67 -18.97 14.82 -2.25
C LEU A 67 -20.31 14.17 -1.86
N ARG A 68 -20.52 12.92 -2.29
CA ARG A 68 -21.69 12.10 -1.98
C ARG A 68 -21.26 10.65 -1.78
N LYS A 69 -21.96 9.92 -0.91
CA LYS A 69 -21.75 8.49 -0.69
C LYS A 69 -22.58 7.69 -1.70
N THR A 70 -22.12 7.61 -2.94
CA THR A 70 -22.75 6.79 -3.97
C THR A 70 -22.10 5.42 -4.06
N ASP A 71 -22.78 4.45 -4.67
CA ASP A 71 -22.17 3.13 -4.92
C ASP A 71 -20.96 3.21 -5.85
N GLY A 72 -20.91 4.21 -6.73
CA GLY A 72 -19.72 4.52 -7.52
C GLY A 72 -18.50 4.89 -6.66
N VAL A 73 -18.69 5.67 -5.59
CA VAL A 73 -17.61 5.99 -4.63
C VAL A 73 -17.19 4.76 -3.85
N LYS A 74 -18.15 3.95 -3.37
CA LYS A 74 -17.84 2.69 -2.67
C LYS A 74 -17.03 1.75 -3.58
N ALA A 75 -17.48 1.55 -4.82
CA ALA A 75 -16.80 0.75 -5.81
C ALA A 75 -15.40 1.30 -6.13
N PHE A 76 -15.24 2.62 -6.25
CA PHE A 76 -13.93 3.25 -6.46
C PHE A 76 -12.96 2.92 -5.32
N LEU A 77 -13.37 3.14 -4.06
CA LEU A 77 -12.51 2.90 -2.89
C LEU A 77 -12.14 1.42 -2.74
N LYS A 78 -13.12 0.51 -2.89
CA LYS A 78 -12.92 -0.96 -2.86
C LYS A 78 -11.93 -1.43 -3.93
N ASN A 79 -12.02 -0.86 -5.13
CA ASN A 79 -11.15 -1.24 -6.23
C ASN A 79 -9.78 -0.57 -6.19
N ASN A 80 -9.65 0.56 -5.50
CA ASN A 80 -8.42 1.36 -5.47
C ASN A 80 -7.95 1.61 -4.03
N PRO A 81 -7.54 0.57 -3.26
CA PRO A 81 -6.93 0.77 -1.95
C PRO A 81 -5.63 1.58 -2.13
N PHE A 82 -5.34 2.48 -1.20
CA PHE A 82 -4.27 3.48 -1.37
C PHE A 82 -3.45 3.71 -0.10
N ILE A 83 -2.27 4.29 -0.27
CA ILE A 83 -1.41 4.78 0.80
C ILE A 83 -1.71 6.26 1.00
N TYR A 84 -1.80 6.68 2.26
CA TYR A 84 -1.99 8.06 2.65
C TYR A 84 -1.02 8.43 3.78
N VAL A 85 -0.81 9.73 3.96
CA VAL A 85 0.02 10.26 5.05
C VAL A 85 -0.89 10.69 6.20
N ASN A 86 -0.55 10.25 7.41
CA ASN A 86 -1.17 10.72 8.65
C ASN A 86 -0.09 10.76 9.74
N ASN A 87 0.03 11.89 10.43
CA ASN A 87 1.09 12.15 11.43
C ASN A 87 2.49 11.71 10.92
N ASP A 88 2.89 12.23 9.75
CA ASP A 88 4.18 11.96 9.11
C ASP A 88 4.50 10.47 8.84
N SER A 89 3.47 9.62 8.85
CA SER A 89 3.60 8.18 8.60
C SER A 89 2.76 7.75 7.41
N PHE A 90 3.34 6.91 6.55
CA PHE A 90 2.59 6.21 5.52
C PHE A 90 1.66 5.17 6.15
N ASN A 91 0.38 5.24 5.83
CA ASN A 91 -0.66 4.32 6.25
C ASN A 91 -1.35 3.75 5.01
N GLY A 92 -1.77 2.49 5.04
CA GLY A 92 -2.60 1.89 3.99
C GLY A 92 -4.08 2.00 4.33
N ALA A 93 -4.90 2.35 3.35
CA ALA A 93 -6.35 2.29 3.40
C ALA A 93 -6.85 1.17 2.49
N VAL A 94 -7.50 0.18 3.10
CA VAL A 94 -8.10 -0.97 2.40
C VAL A 94 -9.59 -0.98 2.71
N PHE A 95 -10.41 -1.16 1.68
CA PHE A 95 -11.86 -1.03 1.79
C PHE A 95 -12.53 -2.37 1.48
N VAL A 96 -13.43 -2.79 2.34
CA VAL A 96 -14.23 -4.02 2.22
C VAL A 96 -15.71 -3.67 2.31
N GLU A 97 -16.59 -4.53 1.80
CA GLU A 97 -18.04 -4.32 1.94
C GLU A 97 -18.45 -4.42 3.41
N SER A 98 -19.42 -3.63 3.85
CA SER A 98 -20.07 -3.89 5.14
C SER A 98 -20.84 -5.20 5.08
N GLY A 99 -20.62 -6.05 6.08
CA GLY A 99 -21.24 -7.36 6.21
C GLY A 99 -20.79 -8.00 7.53
N GLU A 100 -20.58 -9.31 7.52
CA GLU A 100 -20.03 -10.03 8.67
C GLU A 100 -18.68 -9.46 9.14
N ALA A 101 -18.35 -9.69 10.41
CA ALA A 101 -17.06 -9.33 10.97
C ALA A 101 -15.92 -9.91 10.12
N VAL A 102 -14.89 -9.10 9.86
CA VAL A 102 -13.74 -9.56 9.05
C VAL A 102 -13.03 -10.67 9.81
N SER A 103 -13.07 -11.89 9.29
CA SER A 103 -12.45 -13.04 9.94
C SER A 103 -10.92 -12.90 9.98
N GLU A 104 -10.26 -13.60 10.91
CA GLU A 104 -8.80 -13.57 11.02
C GLU A 104 -8.11 -13.99 9.70
N ASP A 105 -8.67 -14.97 8.98
CA ASP A 105 -8.16 -15.41 7.70
C ASP A 105 -8.30 -14.35 6.61
N GLN A 106 -9.41 -13.60 6.62
CA GLN A 106 -9.58 -12.45 5.73
C GLN A 106 -8.56 -11.36 6.06
N LEU A 107 -8.29 -11.10 7.34
CA LEU A 107 -7.26 -10.13 7.76
C LEU A 107 -5.86 -10.55 7.30
N LYS A 108 -5.49 -11.82 7.48
CA LYS A 108 -4.21 -12.37 7.00
C LYS A 108 -4.07 -12.22 5.48
N LYS A 109 -5.15 -12.46 4.74
CA LYS A 109 -5.18 -12.29 3.28
C LYS A 109 -5.00 -10.83 2.88
N LEU A 110 -5.77 -9.91 3.47
CA LEU A 110 -5.66 -8.48 3.20
C LEU A 110 -4.26 -7.95 3.52
N HIS A 111 -3.67 -8.38 4.63
CA HIS A 111 -2.30 -8.04 4.98
C HIS A 111 -1.31 -8.55 3.92
N LYS A 112 -1.37 -9.83 3.56
CA LYS A 112 -0.50 -10.42 2.53
C LYS A 112 -0.59 -9.65 1.21
N ASP A 113 -1.82 -9.33 0.78
CA ASP A 113 -2.07 -8.72 -0.52
C ASP A 113 -1.67 -7.24 -0.54
N HIS A 114 -1.97 -6.50 0.53
CA HIS A 114 -1.89 -5.03 0.53
C HIS A 114 -0.77 -4.42 1.38
N TYR A 115 -0.16 -5.16 2.30
CA TYR A 115 0.94 -4.61 3.10
C TYR A 115 2.16 -4.34 2.23
N VAL A 116 2.77 -3.17 2.39
CA VAL A 116 4.00 -2.76 1.72
C VAL A 116 5.00 -2.35 2.81
N PRO A 117 6.24 -2.87 2.82
CA PRO A 117 7.25 -2.44 3.78
C PRO A 117 7.45 -0.92 3.76
N GLY A 118 7.50 -0.30 4.94
CA GLY A 118 7.58 1.15 5.10
C GLY A 118 6.22 1.85 5.30
N VAL A 119 5.11 1.11 5.22
CA VAL A 119 3.81 1.53 5.76
C VAL A 119 3.77 1.17 7.25
N ALA A 120 3.29 2.09 8.10
CA ALA A 120 3.17 1.89 9.54
C ALA A 120 2.05 0.89 9.90
N LYS A 121 0.90 0.99 9.23
CA LYS A 121 -0.24 0.08 9.44
C LYS A 121 -1.19 0.05 8.24
N LEU A 122 -2.01 -0.99 8.17
CA LEU A 122 -3.18 -1.06 7.28
C LEU A 122 -4.45 -0.79 8.10
N ASN A 123 -5.21 0.21 7.67
CA ASN A 123 -6.54 0.49 8.22
C ASN A 123 -7.58 -0.11 7.27
N ILE A 124 -8.51 -0.89 7.84
CA ILE A 124 -9.55 -1.58 7.10
C ILE A 124 -10.86 -0.84 7.33
N TYR A 125 -11.42 -0.35 6.24
CA TYR A 125 -12.66 0.41 6.22
C TYR A 125 -13.79 -0.47 5.69
N GLN A 126 -14.80 -0.73 6.51
CA GLN A 126 -16.03 -1.38 6.07
C GLN A 126 -16.97 -0.34 5.45
N LEU A 127 -17.34 -0.55 4.19
CA LEU A 127 -18.18 0.36 3.41
C LEU A 127 -19.67 0.02 3.66
N GLY A 128 -20.33 0.74 4.56
CA GLY A 128 -21.75 0.55 4.90
C GLY A 128 -22.37 1.69 5.71
N GLU A 129 -23.56 1.46 6.29
CA GLU A 129 -24.19 2.39 7.20
C GLU A 129 -23.55 2.33 8.60
N ARG A 130 -22.69 3.34 8.85
CA ARG A 130 -22.15 3.76 10.14
C ARG A 130 -21.40 2.68 10.94
N GLN A 131 -20.08 2.61 10.73
CA GLN A 131 -19.14 2.26 11.79
C GLN A 131 -17.76 2.84 11.48
N ASP A 132 -17.07 3.25 12.53
CA ASP A 132 -15.73 3.84 12.48
C ASP A 132 -14.70 2.84 11.92
N PRO A 133 -13.58 3.32 11.33
CA PRO A 133 -12.57 2.45 10.74
C PRO A 133 -11.96 1.50 11.78
N ILE A 134 -11.82 0.21 11.43
CA ILE A 134 -11.07 -0.76 12.25
C ILE A 134 -9.59 -0.64 11.88
N ALA A 135 -8.77 -0.12 12.81
CA ALA A 135 -7.32 -0.02 12.65
C ALA A 135 -6.65 -1.32 13.11
N ILE A 136 -5.73 -1.87 12.31
CA ILE A 136 -4.90 -3.01 12.72
C ILE A 136 -3.46 -2.51 12.86
N THR A 137 -2.99 -2.44 14.11
CA THR A 137 -1.59 -2.15 14.46
C THR A 137 -0.89 -3.45 14.84
N THR A 138 0.27 -3.70 14.25
CA THR A 138 1.22 -4.69 14.76
C THR A 138 2.21 -4.00 15.67
N GLU A 139 1.91 -4.00 16.97
CA GLU A 139 2.78 -4.51 18.05
C GLU A 139 1.96 -4.46 19.35
N GLU A 140 1.82 -5.62 19.99
CA GLU A 140 1.10 -5.91 21.23
C GLU A 140 -0.45 -5.81 21.23
N LYS A 141 -1.05 -7.01 21.23
CA LYS A 141 -2.45 -7.32 21.57
C LYS A 141 -3.50 -6.74 20.62
N LEU A 142 -4.22 -7.67 19.99
CA LEU A 142 -5.57 -7.46 19.48
C LEU A 142 -6.44 -6.81 20.57
N GLN A 143 -6.49 -5.49 20.61
CA GLN A 143 -7.49 -4.73 21.33
C GLN A 143 -8.44 -4.13 20.31
N PHE A 144 -9.60 -4.77 20.19
CA PHE A 144 -10.78 -4.21 19.56
C PHE A 144 -11.18 -2.97 20.35
N CYS A 145 -10.97 -1.78 19.80
CA CYS A 145 -11.52 -0.56 20.36
C CYS A 145 -12.94 -0.39 19.81
N VAL A 146 -13.93 -0.89 20.56
CA VAL A 146 -15.32 -0.45 20.46
C VAL A 146 -15.42 0.82 21.31
N LYS A 147 -15.72 1.94 20.67
CA LYS A 147 -16.32 3.10 21.34
C LYS A 147 -17.62 3.45 20.65
#